data_AF-B4GXW8-F1
#
_entry.id   AF-B4GXW8-F1
#
_cell.length_a   1.000
_cell.length_b   1.000
_cell.length_c   1.000
_cell.angle_alpha   90.00
_cell.angle_beta   90.00
_cell.angle_gamma   90.00
#
_symmetry.space_group_name_H-M   'P 1'
#
loop_
_entity.id
_entity.type
_entity.pdbx_description
1 polymer ?
#
loop_
_entity_poly.entity_id
_entity_poly.type
_entity_poly.pdbx_seq_one_letter_code
_entity_poly.pdbx_strand_id
1 'polypeptide(L)'
;MALVIKCRHSHSYIYLLCPILLMFMAWQLGAGEVGAEAKQLPLAADAGIRHGSYDNGNDDVAALVRKRRQLSDWLIAPNTRWCGRGNLANGTYNDLGGASMADKCCRKHDHCQLWIDGMSTRYDLFNYRPYTLSHCSCDRRFRTCLKMAGDEAANAIGKLFFNVVQTQCFSLRVETVCLERGAGSSGQCLREDLRQKAVLRNNKRF
;
A
#
# COMPACT_ATOMS: atom_id res chain seq x y z
N MET A 1 -9.87 -57.76 -18.56
CA MET A 1 -9.54 -56.78 -19.63
C MET A 1 -8.86 -55.59 -18.97
N ALA A 2 -7.54 -55.46 -19.12
CA ALA A 2 -6.76 -54.39 -18.49
C ALA A 2 -6.50 -53.26 -19.50
N LEU A 3 -6.81 -52.02 -19.09
CA LEU A 3 -6.61 -50.81 -19.88
C LEU A 3 -5.14 -50.39 -19.80
N VAL A 4 -4.41 -50.48 -20.91
CA VAL A 4 -3.00 -50.04 -21.01
C VAL A 4 -2.97 -48.53 -21.25
N ILE A 5 -2.54 -47.76 -20.25
CA ILE A 5 -2.23 -46.32 -20.41
C ILE A 5 -0.80 -46.21 -20.96
N LYS A 6 -0.68 -45.77 -22.21
CA LYS A 6 0.61 -45.55 -22.88
C LYS A 6 1.13 -44.15 -22.50
N CYS A 7 1.96 -44.07 -21.46
CA CYS A 7 2.70 -42.84 -21.14
C CYS A 7 3.81 -42.60 -22.19
N ARG A 8 3.68 -41.52 -22.96
CA ARG A 8 4.68 -41.06 -23.92
C ARG A 8 5.83 -40.39 -23.15
N HIS A 9 6.92 -41.12 -22.94
CA HIS A 9 8.15 -40.64 -22.32
C HIS A 9 8.86 -39.63 -23.24
N SER A 10 9.03 -38.38 -22.79
CA SER A 10 9.89 -37.38 -23.44
C SER A 10 11.16 -37.23 -22.61
N HIS A 11 12.28 -37.73 -23.14
CA HIS A 11 13.59 -37.87 -22.48
C HIS A 11 14.32 -36.55 -22.16
N SER A 12 13.70 -35.38 -22.41
CA SER A 12 14.39 -34.08 -22.26
C SER A 12 14.27 -33.45 -20.87
N TYR A 13 13.36 -33.89 -19.99
CA TYR A 13 13.16 -33.27 -18.68
C TYR A 13 14.11 -33.77 -17.57
N ILE A 14 14.75 -34.93 -17.76
CA ILE A 14 15.62 -35.54 -16.74
C ILE A 14 16.95 -34.79 -16.59
N TYR A 15 17.45 -34.16 -17.65
CA TYR A 15 18.74 -33.45 -17.65
C TYR A 15 18.69 -32.03 -17.06
N LEU A 16 17.50 -31.44 -16.87
CA LEU A 16 17.33 -30.09 -16.32
C LEU A 16 17.08 -30.05 -14.81
N LEU A 17 16.53 -31.13 -14.23
CA LEU A 17 16.20 -31.18 -12.80
C LEU A 17 17.33 -31.74 -11.92
N CYS A 18 18.26 -32.49 -12.50
CA CYS A 18 19.38 -33.10 -11.78
C CYS A 18 20.39 -32.09 -11.17
N PRO A 19 20.82 -30.99 -11.84
CA PRO A 19 21.79 -30.07 -11.25
C PRO A 19 21.20 -29.18 -10.14
N ILE A 20 19.90 -28.87 -10.20
CA ILE A 20 19.21 -28.03 -9.22
C ILE A 20 19.02 -28.79 -7.90
N LEU A 21 18.73 -30.09 -7.96
CA LEU A 21 18.63 -30.96 -6.78
C LEU A 21 19.99 -31.18 -6.11
N LEU A 22 21.09 -31.30 -6.87
CA LEU A 22 22.44 -31.42 -6.30
C LEU A 22 22.90 -30.12 -5.61
N MET A 23 22.51 -28.95 -6.12
CA MET A 23 22.78 -27.66 -5.45
C MET A 23 22.03 -27.50 -4.13
N PHE A 24 20.80 -28.01 -4.03
CA PHE A 24 20.02 -27.95 -2.78
C PHE A 24 20.60 -28.85 -1.67
N MET A 25 21.10 -30.03 -2.03
CA MET A 25 21.69 -30.97 -1.05
C MET A 25 23.06 -30.52 -0.55
N ALA A 26 23.82 -29.75 -1.34
CA ALA A 26 25.10 -29.18 -0.91
C ALA A 26 24.93 -28.04 0.12
N TRP A 27 23.78 -27.35 0.14
CA TRP A 27 23.52 -26.28 1.10
C TRP A 27 23.14 -26.80 2.50
N GLN A 28 22.67 -28.06 2.60
CA GLN A 28 22.30 -28.68 3.88
C GLN A 28 23.48 -29.22 4.70
N LEU A 29 24.71 -29.24 4.16
CA LEU A 29 25.90 -29.73 4.87
C LEU A 29 26.83 -28.62 5.39
N GLY A 30 26.43 -27.34 5.28
CA GLY A 30 27.36 -26.20 5.40
C GLY A 30 27.02 -25.12 6.43
N ALA A 31 26.24 -25.40 7.49
CA ALA A 31 26.03 -24.43 8.58
C ALA A 31 26.34 -25.08 9.93
N GLY A 32 27.61 -24.97 10.33
CA GLY A 32 28.07 -25.29 11.67
C GLY A 32 27.51 -24.33 12.72
N GLU A 33 27.33 -24.88 13.91
CA GLU A 33 26.72 -24.30 15.10
C GLU A 33 27.58 -23.18 15.70
N VAL A 34 26.97 -22.06 16.08
CA VAL A 34 27.53 -21.14 17.08
C VAL A 34 26.48 -20.98 18.17
N GLY A 35 26.65 -21.77 19.23
CA GLY A 35 25.95 -21.61 20.49
C GLY A 35 26.47 -20.40 21.25
N ALA A 36 25.55 -19.61 21.81
CA ALA A 36 25.85 -18.61 22.83
C ALA A 36 24.94 -18.87 24.04
N GLU A 37 25.57 -19.34 25.12
CA GLU A 37 25.01 -19.51 26.47
C GLU A 37 24.50 -18.17 27.02
N ALA A 38 23.21 -18.10 27.38
CA ALA A 38 22.67 -17.04 28.22
C ALA A 38 22.69 -17.52 29.69
N LYS A 39 23.69 -17.06 30.47
CA LYS A 39 23.72 -17.26 31.92
C LYS A 39 22.69 -16.35 32.60
N GLN A 40 21.74 -16.99 33.28
CA GLN A 40 20.85 -16.39 34.27
C GLN A 40 21.65 -16.02 35.53
N LEU A 41 21.52 -14.78 36.03
CA LEU A 41 21.88 -14.37 37.40
C LEU A 41 20.93 -13.22 37.85
N PRO A 42 20.78 -12.93 39.15
CA PRO A 42 19.49 -13.05 39.83
C PRO A 42 18.81 -11.69 40.08
N LEU A 43 17.51 -11.79 40.38
CA LEU A 43 16.65 -10.72 40.84
C LEU A 43 17.07 -10.31 42.26
N ALA A 44 17.60 -9.09 42.43
CA ALA A 44 17.86 -8.48 43.73
C ALA A 44 16.90 -7.29 43.92
N ALA A 45 16.38 -7.21 45.15
CA ALA A 45 15.29 -6.35 45.57
C ALA A 45 15.67 -4.86 45.71
N ASP A 46 14.64 -4.05 45.45
CA ASP A 46 14.27 -2.74 46.02
C ASP A 46 15.30 -1.94 46.83
N ALA A 47 15.64 -0.74 46.32
CA ALA A 47 15.93 0.46 47.12
C ALA A 47 15.96 1.75 46.24
N GLY A 48 14.98 2.63 46.44
CA GLY A 48 15.18 4.08 46.61
C GLY A 48 15.69 4.98 45.44
N ILE A 49 14.76 5.68 44.79
CA ILE A 49 14.74 7.12 44.42
C ILE A 49 15.99 7.81 43.78
N ARG A 50 15.82 8.06 42.47
CA ARG A 50 16.17 9.21 41.57
C ARG A 50 16.93 10.42 42.16
N HIS A 51 17.93 11.01 41.49
CA HIS A 51 17.80 11.77 40.23
C HIS A 51 19.12 11.79 39.44
N GLY A 52 19.09 11.30 38.20
CA GLY A 52 20.12 11.52 37.19
C GLY A 52 19.44 11.72 35.84
N SER A 53 19.55 12.93 35.30
CA SER A 53 18.99 13.38 34.03
C SER A 53 19.54 12.56 32.85
N TYR A 54 18.65 11.96 32.05
CA TYR A 54 18.98 11.43 30.72
C TYR A 54 17.84 11.78 29.74
N ASP A 55 17.71 13.08 29.45
CA ASP A 55 16.90 13.57 28.33
C ASP A 55 17.78 13.61 27.07
N ASN A 56 17.86 12.50 26.33
CA ASN A 56 18.56 12.44 25.04
C ASN A 56 17.79 11.63 23.98
N GLY A 57 16.46 11.52 24.13
CA GLY A 57 15.60 10.77 23.19
C GLY A 57 14.72 11.64 22.29
N ASN A 58 14.61 12.95 22.57
CA ASN A 58 13.68 13.84 21.87
C ASN A 58 14.30 14.44 20.59
N ASP A 59 15.61 14.69 20.60
CA ASP A 59 16.31 15.35 19.50
C ASP A 59 16.48 14.44 18.27
N ASP A 60 16.73 13.15 18.49
CA ASP A 60 16.85 12.14 17.43
C ASP A 60 15.51 11.86 16.73
N VAL A 61 14.43 11.75 17.50
CA VAL A 61 13.07 11.60 16.97
C VAL A 61 12.69 12.84 16.17
N ALA A 62 12.98 14.04 16.69
CA ALA A 62 12.73 15.29 15.98
C ALA A 62 13.58 15.42 14.69
N ALA A 63 14.83 14.96 14.69
CA ALA A 63 15.69 14.95 13.51
C ALA A 63 15.19 13.97 12.43
N LEU A 64 14.78 12.76 12.81
CA LEU A 64 14.19 11.78 11.89
C LEU A 64 12.85 12.25 11.32
N VAL A 65 12.00 12.88 12.13
CA VAL A 65 10.74 13.49 11.67
C VAL A 65 11.02 14.63 10.69
N ARG A 66 11.99 15.51 10.97
CA ARG A 66 12.41 16.58 10.04
C ARG A 66 12.94 16.00 8.73
N LYS A 67 13.78 14.97 8.77
CA LYS A 67 14.31 14.28 7.57
C LYS A 67 13.19 13.60 6.78
N ARG A 68 12.23 12.96 7.44
CA ARG A 68 11.05 12.36 6.79
C ARG A 68 10.17 13.42 6.11
N ARG A 69 9.96 14.59 6.75
CA ARG A 69 9.23 15.72 6.16
C ARG A 69 9.93 16.23 4.89
N GLN A 70 11.23 16.49 4.96
CA GLN A 70 12.01 16.92 3.79
C GLN A 70 11.93 15.90 2.63
N LEU A 71 11.94 14.59 2.92
CA LEU A 71 11.76 13.56 1.90
C LEU A 71 10.33 13.50 1.35
N SER A 72 9.29 13.75 2.17
CA SER A 72 7.91 13.84 1.68
C SER A 72 7.66 15.07 0.82
N ASP A 73 8.38 16.17 1.06
CA ASP A 73 8.26 17.41 0.28
C ASP A 73 8.70 17.21 -1.18
N TRP A 74 9.66 16.31 -1.44
CA TRP A 74 10.03 15.91 -2.81
C TRP A 74 8.91 15.12 -3.51
N LEU A 75 7.99 14.50 -2.76
CA LEU A 75 6.84 13.81 -3.35
C LEU A 75 5.69 14.78 -3.67
N ILE A 76 5.88 16.09 -3.51
CA ILE A 76 4.93 17.15 -3.85
C ILE A 76 5.42 17.89 -5.09
N ALA A 77 4.51 18.13 -6.04
CA ALA A 77 4.84 18.79 -7.29
C ALA A 77 5.41 20.20 -7.03
N PRO A 78 6.43 20.63 -7.78
CA PRO A 78 7.04 21.93 -7.58
C PRO A 78 6.01 23.04 -7.69
N ASN A 79 6.15 24.08 -6.86
CA ASN A 79 5.25 25.24 -6.83
C ASN A 79 3.79 24.91 -6.47
N THR A 80 3.54 23.78 -5.81
CA THR A 80 2.23 23.37 -5.26
C THR A 80 2.34 23.07 -3.77
N ARG A 81 1.22 23.07 -3.06
CA ARG A 81 1.13 22.68 -1.64
C ARG A 81 0.38 21.36 -1.45
N TRP A 82 -0.48 20.96 -2.39
CA TRP A 82 -1.41 19.84 -2.26
C TRP A 82 -1.17 18.71 -3.28
N CYS A 83 -0.38 18.94 -4.33
CA CYS A 83 -0.22 17.93 -5.39
C CYS A 83 0.88 16.92 -5.05
N GLY A 84 0.60 15.97 -4.14
CA GLY A 84 1.56 14.91 -3.81
C GLY A 84 1.12 14.03 -2.64
N ARG A 85 2.09 13.35 -2.01
CA ARG A 85 1.81 12.53 -0.82
C ARG A 85 1.73 13.42 0.42
N GLY A 86 0.52 13.65 0.94
CA GLY A 86 0.29 14.62 2.01
C GLY A 86 0.17 16.04 1.45
N ASN A 87 0.44 17.06 2.26
CA ASN A 87 0.43 18.46 1.80
C ASN A 87 1.37 19.33 2.65
N LEU A 88 1.79 20.46 2.06
CA LEU A 88 2.62 21.51 2.68
C LEU A 88 1.80 22.68 3.21
N ALA A 89 0.47 22.55 3.27
CA ALA A 89 -0.44 23.67 3.50
C ALA A 89 -0.44 24.19 4.96
N ASN A 90 0.45 23.71 5.82
CA ASN A 90 0.59 24.10 7.24
C ASN A 90 -0.75 24.23 8.00
N GLY A 91 -1.73 23.38 7.68
CA GLY A 91 -3.08 23.40 8.27
C GLY A 91 -4.05 24.44 7.69
N THR A 92 -3.63 25.25 6.72
CA THR A 92 -4.46 26.29 6.09
C THR A 92 -5.03 25.80 4.77
N TYR A 93 -6.36 25.60 4.71
CA TYR A 93 -7.03 25.08 3.52
C TYR A 93 -6.79 25.91 2.24
N ASN A 94 -6.65 27.24 2.36
CA ASN A 94 -6.43 28.13 1.23
C ASN A 94 -4.96 28.46 0.97
N ASP A 95 -4.01 27.81 1.65
CA ASP A 95 -2.59 27.94 1.32
C ASP A 95 -2.32 27.18 0.01
N LEU A 96 -2.10 27.93 -1.05
CA LEU A 96 -1.89 27.44 -2.40
C LEU A 96 -0.51 27.90 -2.88
N GLY A 97 0.17 27.03 -3.63
CA GLY A 97 1.41 27.37 -4.32
C GLY A 97 1.18 28.28 -5.53
N GLY A 98 2.26 28.68 -6.19
CA GLY A 98 2.20 29.55 -7.36
C GLY A 98 1.48 28.91 -8.55
N ALA A 99 1.50 27.56 -8.66
CA ALA A 99 0.67 26.81 -9.61
C ALA A 99 -0.77 26.64 -9.07
N SER A 100 -1.38 27.75 -8.64
CA SER A 100 -2.59 27.76 -7.81
C SER A 100 -3.80 27.08 -8.45
N MET A 101 -3.91 27.07 -9.78
CA MET A 101 -5.01 26.42 -10.49
C MET A 101 -4.90 24.89 -10.43
N ALA A 102 -3.71 24.34 -10.71
CA ALA A 102 -3.43 22.93 -10.50
C ALA A 102 -3.57 22.53 -9.02
N ASP A 103 -3.07 23.37 -8.12
CA ASP A 103 -3.04 23.09 -6.69
C ASP A 103 -4.45 23.03 -6.08
N LYS A 104 -5.38 23.90 -6.53
CA LYS A 104 -6.80 23.81 -6.18
C LYS A 104 -7.42 22.47 -6.57
N CYS A 105 -7.03 21.91 -7.73
CA CYS A 105 -7.51 20.62 -8.18
C CYS A 105 -7.03 19.49 -7.27
N CYS A 106 -5.75 19.50 -6.88
CA CYS A 106 -5.17 18.53 -5.96
C CYS A 106 -5.78 18.63 -4.56
N ARG A 107 -5.88 19.84 -4.00
CA ARG A 107 -6.56 20.08 -2.72
C ARG A 107 -7.97 19.48 -2.70
N LYS A 108 -8.74 19.70 -3.76
CA LYS A 108 -10.10 19.16 -3.87
C LYS A 108 -10.10 17.63 -3.98
N HIS A 109 -9.10 17.04 -4.60
CA HIS A 109 -8.93 15.59 -4.72
C HIS A 109 -8.53 14.94 -3.39
N ASP A 110 -7.63 15.56 -2.63
CA ASP A 110 -7.22 15.13 -1.28
C ASP A 110 -8.38 15.05 -0.30
N HIS A 111 -9.38 15.94 -0.46
CA HIS A 111 -10.58 15.97 0.38
C HIS A 111 -11.71 15.07 -0.17
N CYS A 112 -11.39 14.02 -0.90
CA CYS A 112 -12.38 13.04 -1.33
C CYS A 112 -12.96 12.29 -0.11
N GLN A 113 -14.29 12.25 0.02
CA GLN A 113 -14.98 11.61 1.15
C GLN A 113 -14.85 10.07 1.15
N LEU A 114 -14.52 9.47 0.02
CA LEU A 114 -14.40 8.03 -0.17
C LEU A 114 -12.98 7.71 -0.63
N TRP A 115 -12.18 7.19 0.28
CA TRP A 115 -10.78 6.84 0.04
C TRP A 115 -10.41 5.54 0.74
N ILE A 116 -9.34 4.89 0.28
CA ILE A 116 -8.72 3.73 0.92
C ILE A 116 -7.23 4.04 1.03
N ASP A 117 -6.71 4.18 2.24
CA ASP A 117 -5.30 4.52 2.46
C ASP A 117 -4.37 3.44 1.92
N GLY A 118 -3.16 3.85 1.55
CA GLY A 118 -2.12 2.91 1.15
C GLY A 118 -1.81 1.91 2.27
N MET A 119 -1.61 0.64 1.91
CA MET A 119 -1.35 -0.45 2.86
C MET A 119 -2.44 -0.63 3.93
N SER A 120 -3.71 -0.37 3.58
CA SER A 120 -4.85 -0.53 4.49
C SER A 120 -6.02 -1.26 3.83
N THR A 121 -6.93 -1.78 4.65
CA THR A 121 -8.18 -2.41 4.19
C THR A 121 -9.36 -1.48 4.46
N ARG A 122 -10.21 -1.27 3.45
CA ARG A 122 -11.51 -0.61 3.61
C ARG A 122 -12.46 -1.11 2.52
N TYR A 123 -13.77 -1.16 2.82
CA TYR A 123 -14.79 -1.63 1.88
C TYR A 123 -14.47 -3.02 1.30
N ASP A 124 -14.01 -3.94 2.15
CA ASP A 124 -13.63 -5.31 1.79
C ASP A 124 -12.57 -5.40 0.65
N LEU A 125 -11.71 -4.39 0.56
CA LEU A 125 -10.58 -4.33 -0.36
C LEU A 125 -9.30 -3.92 0.39
N PHE A 126 -8.25 -4.74 0.29
CA PHE A 126 -6.92 -4.38 0.76
C PHE A 126 -6.15 -3.62 -0.33
N ASN A 127 -5.76 -2.38 -0.04
CA ASN A 127 -4.96 -1.56 -0.93
C ASN A 127 -3.46 -1.82 -0.73
N TYR A 128 -2.90 -2.75 -1.49
CA TYR A 128 -1.47 -3.09 -1.46
C TYR A 128 -0.55 -1.97 -2.00
N ARG A 129 -1.10 -0.87 -2.52
CA ARG A 129 -0.31 0.22 -3.11
C ARG A 129 0.21 1.16 -2.03
N PRO A 130 1.36 1.80 -2.26
CA PRO A 130 1.90 2.80 -1.34
C PRO A 130 1.19 4.16 -1.44
N TYR A 131 0.10 4.27 -2.19
CA TYR A 131 -0.69 5.49 -2.36
C TYR A 131 -2.17 5.25 -2.07
N THR A 132 -2.87 6.31 -1.71
CA THR A 132 -4.31 6.29 -1.42
C THR A 132 -5.10 6.09 -2.71
N LEU A 133 -6.08 5.18 -2.66
CA LEU A 133 -7.09 5.05 -3.71
C LEU A 133 -8.28 5.95 -3.40
N SER A 134 -8.72 6.71 -4.37
CA SER A 134 -9.92 7.55 -4.27
C SER A 134 -11.08 6.95 -5.07
N HIS A 135 -12.29 7.37 -4.75
CA HIS A 135 -13.46 6.93 -5.52
C HIS A 135 -13.37 7.46 -6.97
N CYS A 136 -13.82 6.67 -7.95
CA CYS A 136 -13.73 7.02 -9.38
C CYS A 136 -14.48 8.31 -9.76
N SER A 137 -15.40 8.82 -8.95
CA SER A 137 -16.00 10.14 -9.15
C SER A 137 -15.04 11.28 -8.80
N CYS A 138 -14.20 11.11 -7.76
CA CYS A 138 -13.17 12.07 -7.37
C CYS A 138 -12.09 12.16 -8.45
N ASP A 139 -11.57 11.03 -8.92
CA ASP A 139 -10.53 11.01 -9.97
C ASP A 139 -11.02 11.59 -11.29
N ARG A 140 -12.29 11.35 -11.67
CA ARG A 140 -12.90 11.96 -12.86
C ARG A 140 -13.02 13.47 -12.74
N ARG A 141 -13.45 13.96 -11.57
CA ARG A 141 -13.53 15.41 -11.29
C ARG A 141 -12.14 16.02 -11.27
N PHE A 142 -11.16 15.33 -10.70
CA PHE A 142 -9.76 15.76 -10.68
C PHE A 142 -9.20 15.89 -12.10
N ARG A 143 -9.36 14.85 -12.94
CA ARG A 143 -8.99 14.89 -14.36
C ARG A 143 -9.62 16.08 -15.09
N THR A 144 -10.91 16.31 -14.87
CA THR A 144 -11.64 17.41 -15.52
C THR A 144 -11.12 18.76 -15.04
N CYS A 145 -10.90 18.91 -13.73
CA CYS A 145 -10.35 20.13 -13.14
C CYS A 145 -8.98 20.48 -13.73
N LEU A 146 -8.05 19.50 -13.80
CA LEU A 146 -6.73 19.70 -14.38
C LEU A 146 -6.79 20.09 -15.87
N LYS A 147 -7.70 19.47 -16.64
CA LYS A 147 -7.92 19.86 -18.05
C LYS A 147 -8.46 21.28 -18.20
N MET A 148 -9.33 21.71 -17.29
CA MET A 148 -9.89 23.06 -17.29
C MET A 148 -8.89 24.11 -16.80
N ALA A 149 -8.00 23.76 -15.88
CA ALA A 149 -6.91 24.63 -15.44
C ALA A 149 -5.97 24.94 -16.62
N GLY A 150 -5.65 23.94 -17.45
CA GLY A 150 -5.03 24.13 -18.76
C GLY A 150 -3.58 24.62 -18.76
N ASP A 151 -3.01 24.95 -17.61
CA ASP A 151 -1.61 25.36 -17.46
C ASP A 151 -0.62 24.19 -17.55
N GLU A 152 0.66 24.51 -17.70
CA GLU A 152 1.73 23.51 -17.84
C GLU A 152 1.81 22.58 -16.62
N ALA A 153 1.66 23.12 -15.41
CA ALA A 153 1.71 22.36 -14.17
C ALA A 153 0.55 21.35 -14.09
N ALA A 154 -0.68 21.77 -14.40
CA ALA A 154 -1.86 20.93 -14.41
C ALA A 154 -1.75 19.81 -15.47
N ASN A 155 -1.19 20.13 -16.64
CA ASN A 155 -0.94 19.16 -17.69
C ASN A 155 0.12 18.12 -17.28
N ALA A 156 1.21 18.56 -16.64
CA ALA A 156 2.25 17.68 -16.12
C ALA A 156 1.71 16.75 -15.02
N ILE A 157 0.99 17.30 -14.03
CA ILE A 157 0.35 16.54 -12.94
C ILE A 157 -0.65 15.54 -13.51
N GLY A 158 -1.47 15.96 -14.47
CA GLY A 158 -2.44 15.09 -15.13
C GLY A 158 -1.79 13.92 -15.85
N LYS A 159 -0.77 14.18 -16.67
CA LYS A 159 0.00 13.12 -17.37
C LYS A 159 0.67 12.18 -16.37
N LEU A 160 1.29 12.73 -15.32
CA LEU A 160 1.94 11.93 -14.29
C LEU A 160 0.93 10.98 -13.61
N PHE A 161 -0.19 11.51 -13.13
CA PHE A 161 -1.19 10.73 -12.39
C PHE A 161 -1.90 9.68 -13.26
N PHE A 162 -2.43 10.07 -14.42
CA PHE A 162 -3.31 9.22 -15.23
C PHE A 162 -2.60 8.42 -16.33
N ASN A 163 -1.42 8.84 -16.80
CA ASN A 163 -0.74 8.19 -17.92
C ASN A 163 0.53 7.45 -17.49
N VAL A 164 1.32 8.02 -16.58
CA VAL A 164 2.60 7.47 -16.11
C VAL A 164 2.41 6.53 -14.92
N VAL A 165 1.88 7.03 -13.80
CA VAL A 165 1.64 6.21 -12.60
C VAL A 165 0.43 5.28 -12.81
N GLN A 166 -0.51 5.70 -13.67
CA GLN A 166 -1.73 4.94 -13.99
C GLN A 166 -2.48 4.53 -12.74
N THR A 167 -2.65 5.49 -11.82
CA THR A 167 -3.38 5.27 -10.58
C THR A 167 -4.75 4.68 -10.89
N GLN A 168 -5.15 3.69 -10.10
CA GLN A 168 -6.50 3.14 -10.15
C GLN A 168 -7.42 3.89 -9.18
N CYS A 169 -8.71 3.83 -9.47
CA CYS A 169 -9.76 4.30 -8.58
C CYS A 169 -10.63 3.12 -8.16
N PHE A 170 -11.56 3.33 -7.23
CA PHE A 170 -12.56 2.32 -6.88
C PHE A 170 -14.00 2.83 -7.03
N SER A 171 -14.91 1.90 -7.28
CA SER A 171 -16.36 2.12 -7.22
C SER A 171 -16.96 1.18 -6.19
N LEU A 172 -17.91 1.66 -5.38
CA LEU A 172 -18.64 0.80 -4.45
C LEU A 172 -19.73 0.03 -5.21
N ARG A 173 -19.81 -1.28 -4.95
CA ARG A 173 -20.88 -2.17 -5.42
C ARG A 173 -21.49 -2.86 -4.21
N VAL A 174 -22.81 -3.02 -4.22
CA VAL A 174 -23.49 -3.86 -3.23
C VAL A 174 -23.36 -5.31 -3.70
N GLU A 175 -22.86 -6.18 -2.83
CA GLU A 175 -22.73 -7.61 -3.05
C GLU A 175 -23.44 -8.36 -1.91
N THR A 176 -24.15 -9.43 -2.26
CA THR A 176 -24.75 -10.33 -1.28
C THR A 176 -23.66 -11.27 -0.77
N VAL A 177 -23.40 -11.22 0.54
CA VAL A 177 -22.44 -12.10 1.21
C VAL A 177 -23.18 -13.14 2.05
N CYS A 178 -22.65 -14.36 2.04
CA CYS A 178 -23.15 -15.41 2.91
C CYS A 178 -22.50 -15.31 4.30
N LEU A 179 -23.29 -15.04 5.32
CA LEU A 179 -22.82 -14.95 6.71
C LEU A 179 -22.76 -16.32 7.39
N GLU A 180 -23.69 -17.21 7.06
CA GLU A 180 -23.81 -18.53 7.68
C GLU A 180 -24.00 -19.62 6.62
N ARG A 181 -23.15 -20.64 6.66
CA ARG A 181 -23.22 -21.81 5.79
C ARG A 181 -23.74 -23.01 6.56
N GLY A 182 -24.63 -23.78 5.94
CA GLY A 182 -25.16 -25.01 6.52
C GLY A 182 -24.07 -26.09 6.64
N ALA A 183 -24.18 -26.93 7.67
CA ALA A 183 -23.23 -28.02 7.96
C ALA A 183 -23.34 -29.23 7.00
N GLY A 184 -24.31 -29.23 6.08
CA GLY A 184 -24.46 -30.26 5.06
C GLY A 184 -23.42 -30.14 3.94
N SER A 185 -23.18 -31.25 3.23
CA SER A 185 -22.21 -31.31 2.11
C SER A 185 -22.54 -30.38 0.93
N SER A 186 -23.73 -29.79 0.88
CA SER A 186 -24.18 -28.89 -0.18
C SER A 186 -23.63 -27.46 -0.07
N GLY A 187 -23.07 -27.05 1.08
CA GLY A 187 -22.53 -25.71 1.28
C GLY A 187 -23.55 -24.57 1.17
N GLN A 188 -24.83 -24.87 1.40
CA GLN A 188 -25.94 -23.94 1.22
C GLN A 188 -25.84 -22.72 2.15
N CYS A 189 -26.11 -21.52 1.62
CA CYS A 189 -26.14 -20.30 2.44
C CYS A 189 -27.45 -20.21 3.21
N LEU A 190 -27.38 -20.15 4.53
CA LEU A 190 -28.55 -20.04 5.41
C LEU A 190 -28.94 -18.59 5.68
N ARG A 191 -27.95 -17.69 5.69
CA ARG A 191 -28.17 -16.27 5.95
C ARG A 191 -27.30 -15.40 5.08
N GLU A 192 -27.95 -14.47 4.39
CA GLU A 192 -27.33 -13.51 3.49
C GLU A 192 -27.39 -12.10 4.08
N ASP A 193 -26.44 -11.25 3.68
CA ASP A 193 -26.39 -9.84 4.04
C ASP A 193 -25.87 -9.02 2.86
N LEU A 194 -26.26 -7.75 2.77
CA LEU A 194 -25.81 -6.85 1.71
C LEU A 194 -24.61 -6.04 2.20
N ARG A 195 -23.47 -6.19 1.53
CA ARG A 195 -22.24 -5.46 1.87
C ARG A 195 -21.81 -4.54 0.74
N GLN A 196 -21.29 -3.37 1.11
CA GLN A 196 -20.63 -2.48 0.15
C GLN A 196 -19.17 -2.89 -0.01
N LYS A 197 -18.82 -3.31 -1.22
CA LYS A 197 -17.48 -3.73 -1.58
C LYS A 197 -16.88 -2.79 -2.62
N ALA A 198 -15.61 -2.42 -2.42
CA ALA A 198 -14.86 -1.65 -3.40
C ALA A 198 -14.41 -2.54 -4.56
N VAL A 199 -14.68 -2.08 -5.78
CA VAL A 199 -14.20 -2.71 -7.02
C VAL A 199 -13.25 -1.75 -7.72
N LEU A 200 -12.03 -2.22 -7.97
CA LEU A 200 -11.00 -1.46 -8.66
C LEU A 200 -11.37 -1.20 -10.12
N ARG A 201 -11.02 0.00 -10.60
CA ARG A 201 -11.20 0.45 -11.98
C ARG A 201 -9.97 1.21 -12.44
N ASN A 202 -9.68 1.10 -13.73
CA ASN A 202 -8.66 1.91 -14.37
C ASN A 202 -9.22 3.31 -14.63
N ASN A 203 -8.41 4.33 -14.34
CA ASN A 203 -8.75 5.69 -14.72
C ASN A 203 -8.65 5.90 -16.24
N LYS A 204 -9.37 6.90 -16.74
CA LYS A 204 -9.19 7.37 -18.13
C LYS A 204 -7.86 8.12 -18.22
N ARG A 205 -7.08 7.84 -19.28
CA ARG A 205 -5.86 8.58 -19.59
C ARG A 205 -6.13 10.09 -19.68
N PHE A 206 -5.20 10.91 -19.20
CA PHE A 206 -5.24 12.37 -19.27
C PHE A 206 -5.25 12.80 -20.73
#